data_AF-A0A7S2YR87-F1
#
_entry.id   AF-A0A7S2YR87-F1
#
_cell.length_a   1.000
_cell.length_b   1.000
_cell.length_c   1.000
_cell.angle_alpha   90.00
_cell.angle_beta   90.00
_cell.angle_gamma   90.00
#
_symmetry.space_group_name_H-M   'P 1'
#
loop_
_entity.id
_entity.type
_entity.pdbx_description
1 polymer ?
#
loop_
_entity_poly.entity_id
_entity_poly.type
_entity_poly.pdbx_seq_one_letter_code
_entity_poly.pdbx_strand_id
1 'polypeptide(L)'
;MPVFSMTAPIVTAEDEKRELDELTEEEALALRADVHGVGSDCTRTTESIPQHVYTEGGRLVEDAIRSMDSSIRTAYDQAREQAPELIERESPVRIYLEASKFDVWTVAENIVKYWKFRVDIFGADQAFLPMTLDGAMAGDMELLNQGVMMAIADDEHGRPVHFYDRARILTKGTTSRQKYLRTFFYLQQTRMEHPRGFVAL
;
A
#
# COMPACT_ATOMS: atom_id res chain seq x y z
N MET A 1 -23.81 -13.06 26.13
CA MET A 1 -22.71 -12.29 25.51
C MET A 1 -23.33 -11.17 24.69
N PRO A 2 -22.90 -9.91 24.84
CA PRO A 2 -23.46 -8.82 24.05
C PRO A 2 -22.91 -8.90 22.62
N VAL A 3 -23.81 -8.91 21.64
CA VAL A 3 -23.49 -8.82 20.22
C VAL A 3 -23.04 -7.38 19.96
N PHE A 4 -21.77 -7.16 19.66
CA PHE A 4 -21.27 -5.88 19.20
C PHE A 4 -21.90 -5.59 17.82
N SER A 5 -22.96 -4.78 17.80
CA SER A 5 -23.56 -4.26 16.56
C SER A 5 -22.71 -3.09 16.06
N MET A 6 -21.77 -3.35 15.16
CA MET A 6 -21.13 -2.32 14.34
C MET A 6 -22.08 -1.92 13.20
N THR A 7 -23.20 -1.29 13.53
CA THR A 7 -23.93 -0.51 12.52
C THR A 7 -23.16 0.79 12.34
N ALA A 8 -22.39 0.87 11.25
CA ALA A 8 -21.80 2.14 10.83
C ALA A 8 -22.91 3.20 10.75
N PRO A 9 -22.67 4.44 11.20
CA PRO A 9 -23.64 5.50 11.08
C PRO A 9 -24.06 5.63 9.61
N ILE A 10 -25.36 5.67 9.37
CA ILE A 10 -25.92 5.93 8.05
C ILE A 10 -25.82 7.44 7.86
N VAL A 11 -24.74 7.89 7.22
CA VAL A 11 -24.60 9.28 6.81
C VAL A 11 -25.58 9.50 5.65
N THR A 12 -26.55 10.38 5.82
CA THR A 12 -27.49 10.74 4.75
C THR A 12 -26.93 11.88 3.90
N ALA A 13 -27.45 12.05 2.68
CA ALA A 13 -27.08 13.20 1.85
C ALA A 13 -27.44 14.56 2.50
N GLU A 14 -28.44 14.57 3.39
CA GLU A 14 -28.79 15.76 4.18
C GLU A 14 -27.76 16.02 5.29
N ASP A 15 -27.21 14.97 5.90
CA ASP A 15 -26.13 15.11 6.89
C ASP A 15 -24.83 15.60 6.23
N GLU A 16 -24.45 15.03 5.09
CA GLU A 16 -23.27 15.51 4.32
C GLU A 16 -23.43 16.98 3.91
N LYS A 17 -24.62 17.36 3.45
CA LYS A 17 -24.90 18.74 3.08
C LYS A 17 -24.83 19.69 4.28
N ARG A 18 -25.40 19.30 5.42
CA ARG A 18 -25.34 20.11 6.65
C ARG A 18 -23.89 20.30 7.09
N GLU A 19 -23.09 19.24 7.10
CA GLU A 19 -21.67 19.32 7.48
C GLU A 19 -20.89 20.23 6.51
N LEU A 20 -21.16 20.14 5.20
CA LEU A 20 -20.55 21.04 4.20
C LEU A 20 -20.97 22.50 4.37
N ASP A 21 -22.24 22.76 4.69
CA ASP A 21 -22.78 24.12 4.89
C ASP A 21 -22.26 24.76 6.20
N GLU A 22 -21.79 23.96 7.16
CA GLU A 22 -21.20 24.42 8.43
C GLU A 22 -19.71 24.75 8.33
N LEU A 23 -19.01 24.28 7.29
CA LEU A 23 -17.59 24.55 7.10
C LEU A 23 -17.36 25.97 6.59
N THR A 24 -16.37 26.64 7.15
CA THR A 24 -15.83 27.85 6.53
C THR A 24 -15.13 27.52 5.22
N GLU A 25 -14.96 28.51 4.35
CA GLU A 25 -14.27 28.33 3.05
C GLU A 25 -12.84 27.79 3.24
N GLU A 26 -12.15 28.22 4.31
CA GLU A 26 -10.81 27.75 4.66
C GLU A 26 -10.82 26.29 5.13
N GLU A 27 -11.77 25.88 5.97
CA GLU A 27 -11.90 24.49 6.42
C GLU A 27 -12.35 23.56 5.29
N ALA A 28 -13.23 24.00 4.39
CA ALA A 28 -13.63 23.25 3.21
C ALA A 28 -12.44 23.06 2.25
N LEU A 29 -11.61 24.09 2.07
CA LEU A 29 -10.37 24.00 1.29
C LEU A 29 -9.35 23.08 1.96
N ALA A 30 -9.17 23.14 3.28
CA ALA A 30 -8.28 22.27 4.03
C ALA A 30 -8.75 20.82 4.00
N LEU A 31 -10.06 20.56 4.18
CA LEU A 31 -10.67 19.24 4.09
C LEU A 31 -10.51 18.68 2.67
N ARG A 32 -10.76 19.50 1.64
CA ARG A 32 -10.53 19.10 0.25
C ARG A 32 -9.05 18.83 -0.02
N ALA A 33 -8.16 19.62 0.56
CA ALA A 33 -6.72 19.41 0.49
C ALA A 33 -6.23 18.19 1.27
N ASP A 34 -6.95 17.75 2.29
CA ASP A 34 -6.63 16.54 3.04
C ASP A 34 -7.17 15.29 2.30
N VAL A 35 -8.47 15.28 2.01
CA VAL A 35 -9.17 14.19 1.30
C VAL A 35 -8.60 13.96 -0.09
N HIS A 36 -8.35 15.04 -0.81
CA HIS A 36 -7.77 15.02 -2.14
C HIS A 36 -6.35 15.56 -2.12
N GLY A 37 -5.58 15.43 -1.03
CA GLY A 37 -4.13 15.73 -0.97
C GLY A 37 -3.65 17.05 -1.61
N VAL A 38 -4.49 18.08 -1.79
CA VAL A 38 -4.24 19.34 -2.54
C VAL A 38 -3.22 20.25 -1.81
N GLY A 39 -2.53 19.73 -0.79
CA GLY A 39 -1.41 20.42 -0.16
C GLY A 39 -0.36 20.80 -1.19
N SER A 40 0.02 22.08 -1.20
CA SER A 40 0.94 22.74 -2.15
C SER A 40 2.35 22.14 -2.20
N ASP A 41 2.69 21.20 -1.33
CA ASP A 41 4.06 20.72 -1.10
C ASP A 41 4.29 19.26 -1.50
N CYS A 42 3.45 18.66 -2.36
CA CYS A 42 3.81 17.38 -3.01
C CYS A 42 4.61 17.60 -4.31
N THR A 43 5.41 18.66 -4.39
CA THR A 43 6.48 18.71 -5.39
C THR A 43 7.61 17.83 -4.88
N ARG A 44 7.70 16.59 -5.40
CA ARG A 44 8.90 15.77 -5.28
C ARG A 44 10.08 16.66 -5.67
N THR A 45 10.90 17.06 -4.70
CA THR A 45 12.03 17.96 -4.94
C THR A 45 12.88 17.33 -6.04
N THR A 46 12.98 18.03 -7.17
CA THR A 46 13.70 17.56 -8.35
C THR A 46 15.22 17.67 -8.20
N GLU A 47 15.71 18.07 -7.03
CA GLU A 47 17.12 17.99 -6.70
C GLU A 47 17.55 16.52 -6.74
N SER A 48 18.36 16.19 -7.75
CA SER A 48 18.86 14.84 -7.94
C SER A 48 19.78 14.49 -6.78
N ILE A 49 19.28 13.69 -5.85
CA ILE A 49 20.10 13.15 -4.76
C ILE A 49 21.21 12.31 -5.38
N PRO A 50 22.49 12.55 -5.05
CA PRO A 50 23.61 11.84 -5.67
C PRO A 50 23.53 10.32 -5.45
N GLN A 51 23.90 9.54 -6.47
CA GLN A 51 23.84 8.07 -6.43
C GLN A 51 24.59 7.45 -5.23
N HIS A 52 25.70 8.05 -4.81
CA HIS A 52 26.50 7.56 -3.68
C HIS A 52 25.73 7.63 -2.35
N VAL A 53 24.80 8.57 -2.19
CA VAL A 53 23.95 8.68 -0.98
C VAL A 53 23.04 7.47 -0.88
N TYR A 54 22.49 6.99 -2.00
CA TYR A 54 21.67 5.78 -2.03
C TYR A 54 22.49 4.51 -1.79
N THR A 55 23.71 4.44 -2.34
CA THR A 55 24.60 3.30 -2.10
C THR A 55 24.97 3.19 -0.62
N GLU A 56 25.37 4.30 0.01
CA GLU A 56 25.71 4.30 1.44
C GLU A 56 24.48 4.08 2.32
N GLY A 57 23.36 4.73 2.01
CA GLY A 57 22.09 4.51 2.70
C GLY A 57 21.65 3.04 2.64
N GLY A 58 21.77 2.40 1.47
CA GLY A 58 21.48 0.98 1.30
C GLY A 58 22.34 0.08 2.19
N ARG A 59 23.64 0.39 2.27
CA ARG A 59 24.58 -0.33 3.15
C ARG A 59 24.19 -0.19 4.63
N LEU A 60 23.88 1.03 5.06
CA LEU A 60 23.48 1.33 6.44
C LEU A 60 22.14 0.66 6.82
N VAL A 61 21.18 0.63 5.89
CA VAL A 61 19.89 -0.07 6.08
C VAL A 61 20.11 -1.56 6.28
N GLU A 62 20.94 -2.19 5.47
CA GLU A 62 21.23 -3.63 5.61
C GLU A 62 21.96 -3.93 6.92
N ASP A 63 22.89 -3.07 7.35
CA ASP A 63 23.54 -3.19 8.67
C ASP A 63 22.53 -3.05 9.82
N ALA A 64 21.56 -2.13 9.71
CA ALA A 64 20.47 -1.96 10.66
C ALA A 64 19.56 -3.21 10.72
N ILE A 65 19.16 -3.78 9.57
CA ILE A 65 18.37 -5.01 9.54
C ILE A 65 19.14 -6.17 10.21
N ARG A 66 20.45 -6.30 9.96
CA ARG A 66 21.29 -7.34 10.59
C ARG A 66 21.46 -7.18 12.10
N SER A 67 21.28 -5.98 12.64
CA SER A 67 21.35 -5.71 14.07
C SER A 67 20.00 -5.84 14.79
N MET A 68 18.90 -6.00 14.06
CA MET A 68 17.58 -6.34 14.63
C MET A 68 17.53 -7.75 15.24
N ASP A 69 16.52 -8.00 16.08
CA ASP A 69 16.26 -9.32 16.62
C ASP A 69 15.86 -10.32 15.52
N SER A 70 16.39 -11.55 15.56
CA SER A 70 16.13 -12.56 14.54
C SER A 70 14.65 -12.93 14.41
N SER A 71 13.88 -12.88 15.50
CA SER A 71 12.46 -13.23 15.51
C SER A 71 11.62 -12.26 14.68
N ILE A 72 12.01 -10.98 14.59
CA ILE A 72 11.26 -9.98 13.82
C ILE A 72 11.66 -9.96 12.35
N ARG A 73 12.92 -10.26 12.02
CA ARG A 73 13.41 -10.26 10.63
C ARG A 73 13.33 -11.60 9.91
N THR A 74 12.77 -12.64 10.53
CA THR A 74 12.71 -14.00 9.96
C THR A 74 12.13 -14.02 8.54
N ALA A 75 11.02 -13.31 8.29
CA ALA A 75 10.40 -13.27 6.96
C ALA A 75 11.29 -12.58 5.90
N TYR A 76 12.03 -11.55 6.29
CA TYR A 76 13.01 -10.90 5.41
C TYR A 76 14.20 -11.82 5.12
N ASP A 77 14.73 -12.50 6.14
CA ASP A 77 15.83 -13.45 5.96
C ASP A 77 15.42 -14.59 5.01
N GLN A 78 14.18 -15.10 5.13
CA GLN A 78 13.61 -16.08 4.20
C GLN A 78 13.47 -15.54 2.77
N ALA A 79 12.98 -14.32 2.61
CA ALA A 79 12.88 -13.68 1.29
C ALA A 79 14.26 -13.54 0.64
N ARG A 80 15.28 -13.18 1.43
CA ARG A 80 16.66 -13.02 0.94
C ARG A 80 17.27 -14.34 0.50
N GLU A 81 16.92 -15.44 1.15
CA GLU A 81 17.39 -16.78 0.79
C GLU A 81 16.64 -17.36 -0.42
N GLN A 82 15.32 -17.20 -0.46
CA GLN A 82 14.46 -17.88 -1.44
C GLN A 82 14.22 -17.08 -2.72
N ALA A 83 14.16 -15.75 -2.60
CA ALA A 83 13.74 -14.86 -3.69
C ALA A 83 14.43 -13.48 -3.59
N PRO A 84 15.78 -13.42 -3.62
CA PRO A 84 16.53 -12.17 -3.47
C PRO A 84 16.16 -11.11 -4.52
N GLU A 85 15.80 -11.53 -5.73
CA GLU A 85 15.34 -10.65 -6.81
C GLU A 85 14.03 -9.92 -6.46
N LEU A 86 13.18 -10.52 -5.62
CA LEU A 86 11.94 -9.88 -5.18
C LEU A 86 12.20 -8.79 -4.14
N ILE A 87 13.29 -8.87 -3.37
CA ILE A 87 13.67 -7.80 -2.44
C ILE A 87 13.97 -6.52 -3.20
N GLU A 88 14.79 -6.63 -4.26
CA GLU A 88 15.16 -5.47 -5.08
C GLU A 88 13.97 -4.90 -5.85
N ARG A 89 13.12 -5.77 -6.39
CA ARG A 89 11.97 -5.35 -7.19
C ARG A 89 10.85 -4.74 -6.33
N GLU A 90 10.51 -5.40 -5.23
CA GLU A 90 9.27 -5.10 -4.51
C GLU A 90 9.50 -4.30 -3.22
N SER A 91 10.69 -4.38 -2.64
CA SER A 91 11.10 -3.56 -1.49
C SER A 91 12.38 -2.75 -1.77
N PRO A 92 12.46 -1.97 -2.88
CA PRO A 92 13.66 -1.24 -3.23
C PRO A 92 14.01 -0.21 -2.16
N VAL A 93 15.18 -0.36 -1.53
CA VAL A 93 15.63 0.49 -0.42
C VAL A 93 15.57 1.99 -0.76
N ARG A 94 15.82 2.35 -2.02
CA ARG A 94 15.74 3.73 -2.52
C ARG A 94 14.38 4.38 -2.22
N ILE A 95 13.28 3.68 -2.50
CA ILE A 95 11.92 4.24 -2.32
C ILE A 95 11.65 4.48 -0.84
N TYR A 96 12.07 3.55 0.01
CA TYR A 96 11.89 3.69 1.46
C TYR A 96 12.76 4.81 2.04
N LEU A 97 14.00 4.98 1.57
CA LEU A 97 14.88 6.09 1.98
C LEU A 97 14.26 7.44 1.64
N GLU A 98 13.77 7.63 0.41
CA GLU A 98 13.08 8.85 0.00
C GLU A 98 11.83 9.09 0.88
N ALA A 99 11.00 8.07 1.07
CA ALA A 99 9.76 8.18 1.84
C ALA A 99 10.00 8.48 3.34
N SER A 100 11.11 7.99 3.90
CA SER A 100 11.45 8.13 5.33
C SER A 100 12.41 9.29 5.60
N LYS A 101 12.61 10.21 4.66
CA LYS A 101 13.57 11.32 4.78
C LYS A 101 14.97 10.85 5.19
N PHE A 102 15.40 9.71 4.64
CA PHE A 102 16.70 9.06 4.90
C PHE A 102 16.92 8.57 6.34
N ASP A 103 15.86 8.37 7.13
CA ASP A 103 15.96 7.65 8.40
C ASP A 103 16.19 6.14 8.18
N VAL A 104 17.44 5.72 8.34
CA VAL A 104 17.91 4.33 8.14
C VAL A 104 17.13 3.32 8.98
N TRP A 105 16.85 3.62 10.25
CA TRP A 105 16.19 2.66 11.15
C TRP A 105 14.73 2.48 10.77
N THR A 106 14.03 3.58 10.50
CA THR A 106 12.65 3.54 10.01
C THR A 106 12.55 2.74 8.70
N VAL A 107 13.50 2.92 7.78
CA VAL A 107 13.55 2.15 6.53
C VAL A 107 13.74 0.65 6.79
N ALA A 108 14.72 0.29 7.61
CA ALA A 108 15.00 -1.10 7.96
C ALA A 108 13.77 -1.77 8.58
N GLU A 109 13.08 -1.09 9.49
CA GLU A 109 11.86 -1.60 10.11
C GLU A 109 10.75 -1.80 9.08
N ASN A 110 10.56 -0.84 8.18
CA ASN A 110 9.50 -0.91 7.17
C ASN A 110 9.73 -2.04 6.16
N ILE A 111 10.98 -2.31 5.77
CA ILE A 111 11.32 -3.45 4.90
C ILE A 111 11.03 -4.78 5.61
N VAL A 112 11.45 -4.91 6.87
CA VAL A 112 11.17 -6.12 7.67
C VAL A 112 9.65 -6.32 7.85
N LYS A 113 8.93 -5.24 8.18
CA LYS A 113 7.46 -5.26 8.31
C LYS A 113 6.78 -5.63 6.99
N TYR A 114 7.24 -5.13 5.85
CA TYR A 114 6.71 -5.49 4.52
C TYR A 114 6.74 -7.00 4.30
N TRP A 115 7.89 -7.64 4.49
CA TRP A 115 8.04 -9.08 4.29
C TRP A 115 7.26 -9.89 5.31
N LYS A 116 7.20 -9.43 6.56
CA LYS A 116 6.32 -10.03 7.57
C LYS A 116 4.84 -9.97 7.13
N PHE A 117 4.34 -8.81 6.71
CA PHE A 117 2.97 -8.66 6.24
C PHE A 117 2.68 -9.52 5.02
N ARG A 118 3.65 -9.64 4.10
CA ARG A 118 3.52 -10.51 2.94
C ARG A 118 3.32 -11.97 3.35
N VAL A 119 4.12 -12.49 4.29
CA VAL A 119 3.93 -13.85 4.84
C VAL A 119 2.59 -13.99 5.56
N ASP A 120 2.20 -13.02 6.38
CA ASP A 120 0.93 -13.07 7.12
C ASP A 120 -0.30 -13.09 6.19
N ILE A 121 -0.23 -12.41 5.04
CA ILE A 121 -1.34 -12.29 4.07
C ILE A 121 -1.37 -13.46 3.07
N PHE A 122 -0.22 -13.86 2.54
CA PHE A 122 -0.12 -14.86 1.47
C PHE A 122 0.16 -16.27 1.99
N GLY A 123 0.67 -16.41 3.22
CA GLY A 123 1.15 -17.67 3.76
C GLY A 123 2.50 -18.08 3.18
N ALA A 124 3.12 -19.09 3.78
CA ALA A 124 4.49 -19.51 3.45
C ALA A 124 4.67 -19.94 1.99
N ASP A 125 3.65 -20.54 1.37
CA ASP A 125 3.73 -21.09 0.02
C ASP A 125 3.66 -20.02 -1.08
N GLN A 126 2.96 -18.90 -0.83
CA GLN A 126 2.71 -17.88 -1.84
C GLN A 126 3.47 -16.58 -1.59
N ALA A 127 3.94 -16.33 -0.36
CA ALA A 127 4.58 -15.06 0.00
C ALA A 127 5.90 -14.79 -0.73
N PHE A 128 6.60 -15.82 -1.20
CA PHE A 128 7.87 -15.67 -1.92
C PHE A 128 7.72 -15.85 -3.43
N LEU A 129 6.48 -15.85 -3.94
CA LEU A 129 6.21 -15.80 -5.37
C LEU A 129 6.17 -14.34 -5.87
N PRO A 130 6.48 -14.10 -7.15
CA PRO A 130 6.24 -12.81 -7.80
C PRO A 130 4.81 -12.31 -7.60
N MET A 131 4.64 -11.01 -7.37
CA MET A 131 3.32 -10.36 -7.27
C MET A 131 2.63 -10.23 -8.64
N THR A 132 2.35 -11.36 -9.29
CA THR A 132 1.76 -11.46 -10.63
C THR A 132 0.53 -12.36 -10.62
N LEU A 133 -0.31 -12.27 -11.66
CA LEU A 133 -1.53 -13.06 -11.80
C LEU A 133 -1.29 -14.57 -11.93
N ASP A 134 -0.10 -14.97 -12.38
CA ASP A 134 0.36 -16.36 -12.44
C ASP A 134 1.26 -16.76 -11.26
N GLY A 135 1.62 -15.81 -10.40
CA GLY A 135 2.41 -16.00 -9.19
C GLY A 135 1.55 -15.97 -7.92
N ALA A 136 1.87 -15.04 -7.01
CA ALA A 136 1.20 -14.91 -5.71
C ALA A 136 -0.32 -14.68 -5.80
N MET A 137 -0.83 -14.18 -6.94
CA MET A 137 -2.25 -13.89 -7.17
C MET A 137 -3.03 -14.97 -7.94
N ALA A 138 -2.40 -16.10 -8.30
CA ALA A 138 -3.03 -17.14 -9.12
C ALA A 138 -4.39 -17.64 -8.59
N GLY A 139 -4.59 -17.63 -7.27
CA GLY A 139 -5.83 -18.08 -6.61
C GLY A 139 -6.93 -17.01 -6.44
N ASP A 140 -6.68 -15.76 -6.85
CA ASP A 140 -7.54 -14.60 -6.52
C ASP A 140 -7.97 -13.77 -7.74
N MET A 141 -7.69 -14.24 -8.96
CA MET A 141 -8.11 -13.58 -10.20
C MET A 141 -9.62 -13.35 -10.27
N GLU A 142 -10.42 -14.30 -9.77
CA GLU A 142 -11.88 -14.14 -9.75
C GLU A 142 -12.31 -12.90 -8.97
N LEU A 143 -11.66 -12.61 -7.84
CA LEU A 143 -11.99 -11.45 -7.01
C LEU A 143 -11.57 -10.13 -7.66
N LEU A 144 -10.42 -10.12 -8.34
CA LEU A 144 -10.00 -8.98 -9.16
C LEU A 144 -11.04 -8.70 -10.26
N ASN A 145 -11.45 -9.73 -11.00
CA ASN A 145 -12.43 -9.62 -12.09
C ASN A 145 -13.84 -9.20 -11.65
N GLN A 146 -14.17 -9.34 -10.36
CA GLN A 146 -15.44 -8.84 -9.82
C GLN A 146 -15.48 -7.31 -9.76
N GLY A 147 -14.32 -6.64 -9.83
CA GLY A 147 -14.21 -5.18 -9.77
C GLY A 147 -14.55 -4.62 -8.39
N VAL A 148 -14.29 -5.40 -7.32
CA VAL A 148 -14.49 -4.91 -5.94
C VAL A 148 -13.48 -3.83 -5.59
N MET A 149 -12.22 -4.04 -5.97
CA MET A 149 -11.15 -3.05 -5.86
C MET A 149 -10.53 -2.86 -7.22
N MET A 150 -10.45 -1.62 -7.68
CA MET A 150 -9.91 -1.29 -9.00
C MET A 150 -9.00 -0.06 -8.90
N ALA A 151 -7.93 -0.07 -9.67
CA ALA A 151 -7.14 1.11 -9.95
C ALA A 151 -7.87 1.93 -11.04
N ILE A 152 -8.25 3.17 -10.72
CA ILE A 152 -8.89 4.08 -11.69
C ILE A 152 -7.91 5.16 -12.16
N ALA A 153 -8.35 6.08 -13.02
CA ALA A 153 -7.50 7.19 -13.45
C ALA A 153 -6.90 7.94 -12.25
N ASP A 154 -5.65 8.34 -12.39
CA ASP A 154 -5.01 9.23 -11.42
C ASP A 154 -5.82 10.52 -11.32
N ASP A 155 -5.82 11.15 -10.15
CA ASP A 155 -6.50 12.43 -9.99
C ASP A 155 -5.77 13.57 -10.73
N GLU A 156 -6.33 14.79 -10.65
CA GLU A 156 -5.78 15.97 -11.32
C GLU A 156 -4.36 16.35 -10.86
N HIS A 157 -3.86 15.75 -9.78
CA HIS A 157 -2.50 15.95 -9.26
C HIS A 157 -1.58 14.76 -9.58
N GLY A 158 -2.05 13.77 -10.33
CA GLY A 158 -1.26 12.60 -10.72
C GLY A 158 -1.06 11.59 -9.59
N ARG A 159 -1.90 11.59 -8.55
CA ARG A 159 -1.83 10.57 -7.50
C ARG A 159 -2.66 9.35 -7.88
N PRO A 160 -2.20 8.14 -7.51
CA PRO A 160 -2.92 6.91 -7.81
C PRO A 160 -4.22 6.84 -7.00
N VAL A 161 -5.33 6.61 -7.69
CA VAL A 161 -6.65 6.45 -7.06
C VAL A 161 -7.11 5.00 -7.13
N HIS A 162 -7.65 4.52 -6.02
CA HIS A 162 -8.30 3.22 -5.91
C HIS A 162 -9.80 3.40 -5.64
N PHE A 163 -10.62 2.66 -6.38
CA PHE A 163 -12.05 2.60 -6.15
C PHE A 163 -12.39 1.29 -5.44
N TYR A 164 -13.24 1.38 -4.41
CA TYR A 164 -13.69 0.23 -3.61
C TYR A 164 -15.21 0.16 -3.56
N ASP A 165 -15.78 -0.83 -4.23
CA ASP A 165 -17.23 -1.05 -4.29
C ASP A 165 -17.67 -2.11 -3.26
N ARG A 166 -18.11 -1.64 -2.10
CA ARG A 166 -18.61 -2.51 -1.02
C ARG A 166 -19.91 -3.23 -1.38
N ALA A 167 -20.72 -2.68 -2.29
CA ALA A 167 -21.98 -3.33 -2.68
C ALA A 167 -21.71 -4.64 -3.43
N ARG A 168 -20.64 -4.69 -4.25
CA ARG A 168 -20.22 -5.92 -4.95
C ARG A 168 -19.79 -7.04 -4.02
N ILE A 169 -19.26 -6.70 -2.83
CA ILE A 169 -18.90 -7.69 -1.80
C ILE A 169 -20.12 -8.40 -1.25
N LEU A 170 -21.19 -7.65 -0.99
CA LEU A 170 -22.39 -8.17 -0.33
C LEU A 170 -23.23 -9.07 -1.25
N THR A 171 -23.08 -8.94 -2.57
CA THR A 171 -23.92 -9.64 -3.56
C THR A 171 -23.42 -11.02 -3.98
N LYS A 172 -22.13 -11.34 -3.82
CA LYS A 172 -21.50 -12.55 -4.39
C LYS A 172 -21.01 -13.58 -3.36
N GLY A 173 -21.50 -13.50 -2.12
CA GLY A 173 -21.18 -14.46 -1.06
C GLY A 173 -19.93 -14.10 -0.26
N THR A 174 -19.62 -14.91 0.76
CA THR A 174 -18.52 -14.66 1.71
C THR A 174 -17.16 -14.93 1.07
N THR A 175 -16.56 -13.91 0.47
CA THR A 175 -15.13 -13.92 0.14
C THR A 175 -14.32 -13.79 1.43
N SER A 176 -13.24 -14.57 1.58
CA SER A 176 -12.43 -14.49 2.79
C SER A 176 -11.69 -13.16 2.88
N ARG A 177 -11.54 -12.64 4.11
CA ARG A 177 -10.75 -11.42 4.38
C ARG A 177 -9.34 -11.51 3.80
N GLN A 178 -8.73 -12.70 3.82
CA GLN A 178 -7.40 -12.93 3.24
C GLN A 178 -7.35 -12.64 1.74
N LYS A 179 -8.36 -13.08 0.96
CA LYS A 179 -8.41 -12.79 -0.48
C LYS A 179 -8.45 -11.29 -0.75
N TYR A 180 -9.25 -10.55 0.01
CA TYR A 180 -9.30 -9.09 -0.09
C TYR A 180 -7.94 -8.44 0.21
N LEU A 181 -7.28 -8.86 1.29
CA LEU A 181 -5.97 -8.31 1.63
C LEU A 181 -4.93 -8.60 0.54
N ARG A 182 -4.94 -9.79 -0.07
CA ARG A 182 -4.06 -10.12 -1.20
C ARG A 182 -4.33 -9.26 -2.43
N THR A 183 -5.61 -9.10 -2.81
CA THR A 183 -6.02 -8.22 -3.91
C THR A 183 -5.61 -6.78 -3.66
N PHE A 184 -5.80 -6.27 -2.45
CA PHE A 184 -5.36 -4.92 -2.08
C PHE A 184 -3.83 -4.79 -2.17
N PHE A 185 -3.10 -5.75 -1.62
CA PHE A 185 -1.64 -5.80 -1.68
C PHE A 185 -1.14 -5.78 -3.13
N TYR A 186 -1.74 -6.58 -4.01
CA TYR A 186 -1.41 -6.63 -5.43
C TYR A 186 -1.64 -5.28 -6.14
N LEU A 187 -2.76 -4.61 -5.88
CA LEU A 187 -3.05 -3.31 -6.47
C LEU A 187 -2.04 -2.26 -6.02
N GLN A 188 -1.70 -2.23 -4.73
CA GLN A 188 -0.69 -1.32 -4.20
C GLN A 188 0.69 -1.60 -4.82
N GLN A 189 1.10 -2.86 -4.90
CA GLN A 189 2.39 -3.24 -5.49
C GLN A 189 2.49 -2.82 -6.96
N THR A 190 1.46 -3.17 -7.75
CA THR A 190 1.41 -2.82 -9.18
C THR A 190 1.47 -1.31 -9.39
N ARG A 191 0.83 -0.52 -8.52
CA ARG A 191 0.91 0.95 -8.58
C ARG A 191 2.28 1.50 -8.24
N MET A 192 2.98 0.92 -7.27
CA MET A 192 4.35 1.34 -6.94
C MET A 192 5.34 1.03 -8.08
N GLU A 193 5.16 -0.09 -8.77
CA GLU A 193 5.98 -0.48 -9.93
C GLU A 193 5.64 0.33 -11.19
N HIS A 194 4.39 0.76 -11.34
CA HIS A 194 3.90 1.54 -12.48
C HIS A 194 3.30 2.88 -12.03
N PRO A 195 4.13 3.85 -11.60
CA PRO A 195 3.67 5.12 -11.03
C PRO A 195 2.96 6.06 -12.02
N ARG A 196 2.76 5.65 -13.28
CA ARG A 196 1.98 6.40 -14.29
C ARG A 196 1.18 5.45 -15.17
N GLY A 197 -0.13 5.67 -15.25
CA GLY A 197 -0.98 5.09 -16.30
C GLY A 197 -1.44 3.65 -16.12
N PHE A 198 -1.35 3.07 -14.92
CA PHE A 198 -1.94 1.75 -14.68
C PHE A 198 -3.45 1.86 -14.40
N VAL A 199 -4.26 1.47 -15.37
CA VAL A 199 -5.69 1.19 -15.20
C VAL A 199 -5.85 -0.32 -15.12
N ALA A 200 -6.24 -0.85 -13.96
CA ALA A 200 -6.57 -2.26 -13.85
C ALA A 200 -7.93 -2.50 -14.53
N LEU A 201 -7.97 -3.44 -15.47
CA LEU A 201 -9.16 -3.84 -16.22
C LEU A 201 -10.25 -4.42 -15.33
#